data_AF-A0A955T2R8-F1
#
_entry.id   AF-A0A955T2R8-F1
#
_cell.length_a   1.000
_cell.length_b   1.000
_cell.length_c   1.000
_cell.angle_alpha   90.00
_cell.angle_beta   90.00
_cell.angle_gamma   90.00
#
_symmetry.space_group_name_H-M   'P 1'
#
loop_
_entity.id
_entity.type
_entity.pdbx_description
1 polymer ?
#
loop_
_entity_poly.entity_id
_entity_poly.type
_entity_poly.pdbx_seq_one_letter_code
_entity_poly.pdbx_strand_id
1 'polypeptide(L)'
;MKMITRNFTFSGILKLVVLACIAGSANCADIRYMGSGSWTTASNWVGGVLPSSGDTAILNWAGNTVTLGSTAPDVLNVRIGQDEDSNLEVSSGGTLNVLNRLYVGHNNSAGTMTVAAGAIINVADILWVGGNGSAAQVTGDLTIDAGAVINVGSHLWFSAGAAGVATVNINGTLNQTGGILGLGTIDAVNPSGGVATVNVNDGGALNLFNIHASGTSIQPGSLLNINGTGQVTLPGDFVGVMRDYSTAGYLAGNGIVGDVDVIYNTGTDQTIVTASTPPGPTPTPVAVVDANTMDSKIVCGYQGWFMAPGDGNIPAIGWRHWGKGSNSIGPGMFGVDMWPDVSEYAEEDLFPVPGVTLLDSSPGKLFSSFRPGVVDVHFRWMEEYGIDGVFLQRFIGEVQDPAFFNIRNRVLEHVRDSANAHGRVFALEYDTSGMSDSNMLQKLTDDWKYLVDTYDITNDPRYLYHDGKPVVEIWGLGFNGRGHTTATAAAIIDFFRNDPTYGGNFLVGGVPSRWRTLTADSESDPGWATIYR
;
A
#
# COMPACT_ATOMS: atom_id res chain seq x y z
N MET A 1 27.18 -44.94 -39.87
CA MET A 1 27.87 -45.27 -41.14
C MET A 1 27.26 -44.39 -42.24
N LYS A 2 28.01 -44.06 -43.31
CA LYS A 2 27.65 -43.23 -44.49
C LYS A 2 26.13 -43.23 -44.84
N MET A 3 25.44 -42.09 -45.01
CA MET A 3 25.58 -41.01 -46.01
C MET A 3 25.17 -41.45 -47.44
N ILE A 4 24.50 -40.53 -48.17
CA ILE A 4 24.27 -40.44 -49.65
C ILE A 4 22.81 -40.64 -50.16
N THR A 5 22.13 -39.49 -50.28
CA THR A 5 21.22 -38.99 -51.36
C THR A 5 20.72 -39.88 -52.50
N ARG A 6 19.47 -39.60 -52.96
CA ARG A 6 19.18 -39.45 -54.41
C ARG A 6 17.99 -38.50 -54.70
N ASN A 7 18.08 -37.79 -55.83
CA ASN A 7 17.19 -36.69 -56.25
C ASN A 7 15.97 -37.16 -57.08
N PHE A 8 14.94 -36.30 -57.21
CA PHE A 8 14.13 -36.17 -58.44
C PHE A 8 13.57 -34.74 -58.63
N THR A 9 13.15 -34.43 -59.86
CA THR A 9 12.90 -33.09 -60.43
C THR A 9 11.53 -33.03 -61.16
N PHE A 10 10.97 -31.91 -61.65
CA PHE A 10 11.50 -30.56 -61.96
C PHE A 10 10.31 -29.54 -61.99
N SER A 11 10.61 -28.22 -61.90
CA SER A 11 9.95 -27.11 -62.64
C SER A 11 9.01 -26.16 -61.88
N GLY A 12 9.21 -24.85 -62.10
CA GLY A 12 8.42 -23.75 -61.55
C GLY A 12 9.10 -22.38 -61.75
N ILE A 13 8.94 -21.78 -62.92
CA ILE A 13 9.61 -20.54 -63.33
C ILE A 13 8.99 -19.31 -62.63
N LEU A 14 9.81 -18.46 -62.01
CA LEU A 14 9.52 -17.02 -61.94
C LEU A 14 10.80 -16.18 -62.06
N LYS A 15 10.67 -15.00 -62.67
CA LYS A 15 11.78 -14.21 -63.22
C LYS A 15 12.56 -13.47 -62.12
N LEU A 16 13.88 -13.59 -62.18
CA LEU A 16 14.82 -12.79 -61.38
C LEU A 16 14.82 -11.33 -61.90
N VAL A 17 14.27 -10.40 -61.11
CA VAL A 17 14.56 -8.97 -61.27
C VAL A 17 15.73 -8.66 -60.35
N VAL A 18 16.92 -8.43 -60.93
CA VAL A 18 18.08 -7.92 -60.18
C VAL A 18 17.84 -6.44 -59.93
N LEU A 19 17.12 -6.11 -58.87
CA LEU A 19 17.15 -4.78 -58.30
C LEU A 19 18.39 -4.70 -57.42
N ALA A 20 19.43 -4.04 -57.92
CA ALA A 20 20.61 -3.71 -57.13
C ALA A 20 20.23 -2.62 -56.11
N CYS A 21 19.58 -3.02 -55.02
CA CYS A 21 19.49 -2.20 -53.83
C CYS A 21 20.92 -2.03 -53.31
N ILE A 22 21.52 -0.89 -53.63
CA ILE A 22 22.68 -0.38 -52.93
C ILE A 22 22.24 -0.17 -51.49
N ALA A 23 22.50 -1.16 -50.65
CA ALA A 23 22.49 -0.97 -49.20
C ALA A 23 23.66 -0.04 -48.90
N GLY A 24 23.42 1.26 -49.06
CA GLY A 24 24.30 2.27 -48.52
C GLY A 24 24.40 2.01 -47.03
N SER A 25 25.61 1.81 -46.54
CA SER A 25 25.89 1.88 -45.12
C SER A 25 25.32 3.21 -44.61
N ALA A 26 24.28 3.14 -43.77
CA ALA A 26 23.75 4.32 -43.10
C ALA A 26 24.90 4.89 -42.27
N ASN A 27 25.42 6.05 -42.70
CA ASN A 27 26.43 6.76 -41.92
C ASN A 27 25.75 7.24 -40.65
N CYS A 28 26.29 6.91 -39.48
CA CYS A 28 25.83 7.43 -38.20
C CYS A 28 25.77 8.95 -38.26
N ALA A 29 24.56 9.52 -38.24
CA ALA A 29 24.34 10.96 -38.26
C ALA A 29 23.92 11.48 -36.88
N ASP A 30 24.43 12.66 -36.53
CA ASP A 30 23.96 13.43 -35.38
C ASP A 30 22.82 14.36 -35.88
N ILE A 31 21.57 13.94 -35.66
CA ILE A 31 20.37 14.61 -36.19
C ILE A 31 19.74 15.43 -35.06
N ARG A 32 19.76 16.75 -35.21
CA ARG A 32 19.26 17.70 -34.21
C ARG A 32 17.78 18.00 -34.38
N TYR A 33 17.07 18.16 -33.28
CA TYR A 33 15.70 18.65 -33.25
C TYR A 33 15.65 20.18 -33.38
N MET A 34 14.60 20.72 -34.01
CA MET A 34 14.41 22.14 -34.32
C MET A 34 13.07 22.63 -33.74
N GLY A 35 13.12 23.46 -32.69
CA GLY A 35 11.93 24.00 -32.04
C GLY A 35 11.24 22.99 -31.09
N SER A 36 9.93 23.18 -30.84
CA SER A 36 9.09 22.28 -30.02
C SER A 36 8.09 21.53 -30.90
N GLY A 37 7.66 20.32 -30.49
CA GLY A 37 6.58 19.57 -31.16
C GLY A 37 6.79 18.05 -31.16
N SER A 38 6.10 17.34 -32.06
CA SER A 38 6.19 15.89 -32.15
C SER A 38 7.52 15.39 -32.72
N TRP A 39 8.15 14.44 -32.01
CA TRP A 39 9.28 13.62 -32.47
C TRP A 39 9.01 12.99 -33.85
N THR A 40 7.78 12.53 -34.11
CA THR A 40 7.45 11.79 -35.35
C THR A 40 7.19 12.70 -36.56
N THR A 41 7.31 14.02 -36.40
CA THR A 41 7.20 14.99 -37.48
C THR A 41 8.58 15.30 -38.06
N ALA A 42 8.87 14.72 -39.23
CA ALA A 42 10.20 14.79 -39.87
C ALA A 42 10.70 16.23 -40.13
N SER A 43 9.81 17.19 -40.41
CA SER A 43 10.17 18.60 -40.60
C SER A 43 10.71 19.30 -39.34
N ASN A 44 10.52 18.70 -38.16
CA ASN A 44 11.05 19.22 -36.89
C ASN A 44 12.49 18.77 -36.63
N TRP A 45 13.09 17.97 -37.54
CA TRP A 45 14.49 17.54 -37.46
C TRP A 45 15.32 18.21 -38.56
N VAL A 46 16.59 18.50 -38.27
CA VAL A 46 17.54 19.05 -39.25
C VAL A 46 17.61 18.13 -40.47
N GLY A 47 17.40 18.70 -41.66
CA GLY A 47 17.36 17.95 -42.92
C GLY A 47 16.00 17.36 -43.28
N GLY A 48 14.97 17.48 -42.42
CA GLY A 48 13.62 17.00 -42.71
C GLY A 48 13.48 15.46 -42.61
N VAL A 49 14.31 14.81 -41.80
CA VAL A 49 14.42 13.35 -41.68
C VAL A 49 14.34 12.91 -40.21
N LEU A 50 13.62 11.81 -39.94
CA LEU A 50 13.58 11.23 -38.61
C LEU A 50 14.89 10.49 -38.30
N PRO A 51 15.41 10.55 -37.06
CA PRO A 51 16.47 9.66 -36.60
C PRO A 51 16.11 8.18 -36.78
N SER A 52 17.10 7.39 -37.18
CA SER A 52 16.98 5.95 -37.42
C SER A 52 17.99 5.14 -36.58
N SER A 53 18.01 3.82 -36.75
CA SER A 53 18.76 2.88 -35.91
C SER A 53 20.28 3.03 -35.95
N GLY A 54 20.81 3.81 -36.89
CA GLY A 54 22.24 4.19 -36.93
C GLY A 54 22.55 5.57 -36.34
N ASP A 55 21.55 6.38 -36.00
CA ASP A 55 21.69 7.81 -35.75
C ASP A 55 21.64 8.18 -34.27
N THR A 56 22.26 9.32 -33.94
CA THR A 56 22.07 9.99 -32.64
C THR A 56 21.02 11.08 -32.80
N ALA A 57 19.89 10.93 -32.12
CA ALA A 57 18.93 12.01 -31.92
C ALA A 57 19.48 12.99 -30.87
N ILE A 58 19.63 14.27 -31.24
CA ILE A 58 20.07 15.32 -30.32
C ILE A 58 18.93 16.30 -30.13
N LEU A 59 18.52 16.49 -28.87
CA LEU A 59 17.53 17.46 -28.45
C LEU A 59 18.32 18.58 -27.77
N ASN A 60 18.51 19.69 -28.49
CA ASN A 60 19.29 20.83 -28.04
C ASN A 60 18.94 22.11 -28.81
N TRP A 61 17.79 22.69 -28.47
CA TRP A 61 17.33 23.91 -29.10
C TRP A 61 16.68 24.80 -28.05
N ALA A 62 17.46 25.63 -27.36
CA ALA A 62 17.02 26.70 -26.46
C ALA A 62 15.83 26.37 -25.53
N GLY A 63 15.87 25.24 -24.82
CA GLY A 63 14.87 24.84 -23.82
C GLY A 63 13.55 24.30 -24.39
N ASN A 64 13.48 23.99 -25.69
CA ASN A 64 12.27 23.46 -26.32
C ASN A 64 11.88 22.05 -25.84
N THR A 65 10.59 21.73 -25.96
CA THR A 65 10.01 20.43 -25.61
C THR A 65 9.70 19.60 -26.86
N VAL A 66 10.27 18.39 -26.91
CA VAL A 66 9.93 17.35 -27.87
C VAL A 66 8.88 16.44 -27.26
N THR A 67 7.79 16.16 -27.97
CA THR A 67 6.71 15.28 -27.51
C THR A 67 6.68 13.98 -28.31
N LEU A 68 6.37 12.86 -27.66
CA LEU A 68 6.27 11.55 -28.29
C LEU A 68 4.99 10.83 -27.81
N GLY A 69 3.91 10.93 -28.60
CA GLY A 69 2.63 10.27 -28.33
C GLY A 69 2.36 9.01 -29.17
N SER A 70 3.39 8.44 -29.80
CA SER A 70 3.31 7.20 -30.58
C SER A 70 4.66 6.48 -30.59
N THR A 71 4.79 5.37 -31.31
CA THR A 71 6.09 4.70 -31.49
C THR A 71 7.03 5.54 -32.37
N ALA A 72 8.20 5.91 -31.85
CA ALA A 72 9.31 6.45 -32.63
C ALA A 72 10.00 5.31 -33.43
N PRO A 73 10.69 5.61 -34.55
CA PRO A 73 11.67 4.69 -35.10
C PRO A 73 12.75 4.35 -34.06
N ASP A 74 13.27 3.13 -34.10
CA ASP A 74 14.45 2.76 -33.30
C ASP A 74 15.61 3.72 -33.62
N VAL A 75 16.33 4.17 -32.60
CA VAL A 75 17.41 5.16 -32.71
C VAL A 75 18.65 4.67 -31.96
N LEU A 76 19.86 4.96 -32.45
CA LEU A 76 21.09 4.46 -31.81
C LEU A 76 21.31 5.11 -30.44
N ASN A 77 21.33 6.44 -30.40
CA ASN A 77 21.49 7.21 -29.16
C ASN A 77 20.48 8.35 -29.09
N VAL A 78 20.13 8.77 -27.88
CA VAL A 78 19.30 9.96 -27.64
C VAL A 78 19.99 10.83 -26.61
N ARG A 79 20.26 12.09 -26.95
CA ARG A 79 20.91 13.07 -26.06
C ARG A 79 19.97 14.24 -25.82
N ILE A 80 19.44 14.34 -24.60
CA ILE A 80 18.53 15.39 -24.17
C ILE A 80 19.34 16.45 -23.42
N GLY A 81 19.26 17.69 -23.88
CA GLY A 81 19.94 18.82 -23.27
C GLY A 81 21.44 18.79 -23.53
N GLN A 82 21.87 18.56 -24.77
CA GLN A 82 23.28 18.58 -25.18
C GLN A 82 23.70 20.00 -25.61
N ASP A 83 24.67 20.65 -24.95
CA ASP A 83 25.19 22.00 -25.28
C ASP A 83 24.16 23.16 -25.17
N GLU A 84 22.86 22.86 -25.18
CA GLU A 84 21.74 23.75 -24.89
C GLU A 84 20.65 22.96 -24.16
N ASP A 85 19.87 23.63 -23.30
CA ASP A 85 18.80 22.97 -22.53
C ASP A 85 17.69 22.39 -23.43
N SER A 86 17.03 21.30 -23.00
CA SER A 86 15.83 20.78 -23.69
C SER A 86 15.01 19.79 -22.84
N ASN A 87 13.79 19.51 -23.28
CA ASN A 87 12.85 18.59 -22.63
C ASN A 87 12.36 17.50 -23.58
N LEU A 88 12.11 16.29 -23.07
CA LEU A 88 11.41 15.21 -23.76
C LEU A 88 10.20 14.75 -22.95
N GLU A 89 9.00 14.84 -23.54
CA GLU A 89 7.76 14.34 -22.96
C GLU A 89 7.26 13.13 -23.76
N VAL A 90 7.38 11.93 -23.21
CA VAL A 90 6.78 10.72 -23.80
C VAL A 90 5.37 10.56 -23.23
N SER A 91 4.37 10.90 -24.04
CA SER A 91 2.95 10.86 -23.67
C SER A 91 2.41 9.42 -23.69
N SER A 92 1.24 9.18 -23.09
CA SER A 92 0.56 7.86 -23.11
C SER A 92 0.49 7.25 -24.51
N GLY A 93 0.86 5.98 -24.66
CA GLY A 93 0.97 5.30 -25.96
C GLY A 93 2.25 5.60 -26.75
N GLY A 94 3.11 6.50 -26.25
CA GLY A 94 4.45 6.73 -26.76
C GLY A 94 5.38 5.53 -26.54
N THR A 95 6.23 5.24 -27.51
CA THR A 95 7.26 4.20 -27.38
C THR A 95 8.58 4.66 -27.98
N LEU A 96 9.66 4.62 -27.19
CA LEU A 96 11.01 4.98 -27.63
C LEU A 96 11.97 3.82 -27.42
N ASN A 97 12.59 3.34 -28.50
CA ASN A 97 13.62 2.31 -28.46
C ASN A 97 14.99 2.93 -28.76
N VAL A 98 15.87 2.93 -27.77
CA VAL A 98 17.25 3.43 -27.86
C VAL A 98 18.20 2.24 -27.88
N LEU A 99 18.81 1.96 -29.03
CA LEU A 99 19.60 0.75 -29.30
C LEU A 99 20.99 0.75 -28.65
N ASN A 100 21.38 1.87 -28.03
CA ASN A 100 22.61 2.00 -27.25
C ASN A 100 22.33 2.88 -26.02
N ARG A 101 22.47 4.21 -26.11
CA ARG A 101 22.52 5.09 -24.92
C ARG A 101 21.54 6.26 -24.95
N LEU A 102 20.84 6.44 -23.83
CA LEU A 102 19.97 7.56 -23.54
C LEU A 102 20.63 8.48 -22.50
N TYR A 103 20.62 9.79 -22.72
CA TYR A 103 21.16 10.80 -21.81
C TYR A 103 20.10 11.85 -21.49
N VAL A 104 19.82 12.05 -20.20
CA VAL A 104 18.98 13.12 -19.65
C VAL A 104 19.92 14.15 -19.00
N GLY A 105 20.18 15.26 -19.70
CA GLY A 105 21.24 16.21 -19.37
C GLY A 105 22.58 15.73 -19.91
N HIS A 106 23.15 16.47 -20.87
CA HIS A 106 24.37 16.06 -21.56
C HIS A 106 25.27 17.27 -21.86
N ASN A 107 26.59 17.06 -21.91
CA ASN A 107 27.59 18.06 -22.31
C ASN A 107 27.25 19.53 -21.94
N ASN A 108 27.33 19.86 -20.64
CA ASN A 108 27.31 21.23 -20.10
C ASN A 108 25.93 21.94 -20.06
N SER A 109 24.81 21.22 -20.21
CA SER A 109 23.46 21.82 -20.18
C SER A 109 22.42 20.93 -19.46
N ALA A 110 21.23 21.47 -19.23
CA ALA A 110 20.15 20.78 -18.53
C ALA A 110 19.27 19.97 -19.50
N GLY A 111 18.90 18.76 -19.12
CA GLY A 111 17.93 17.95 -19.85
C GLY A 111 16.83 17.45 -18.92
N THR A 112 15.58 17.58 -19.34
CA THR A 112 14.45 16.98 -18.61
C THR A 112 13.78 15.89 -19.43
N MET A 113 13.30 14.84 -18.78
CA MET A 113 12.50 13.80 -19.41
C MET A 113 11.33 13.37 -18.53
N THR A 114 10.12 13.46 -19.06
CA THR A 114 8.89 12.99 -18.41
C THR A 114 8.28 11.86 -19.21
N VAL A 115 7.95 10.76 -18.55
CA VAL A 115 7.38 9.54 -19.16
C VAL A 115 6.02 9.28 -18.53
N ALA A 116 4.97 9.55 -19.29
CA ALA A 116 3.58 9.54 -18.81
C ALA A 116 3.00 8.12 -18.70
N ALA A 117 1.92 7.98 -17.93
CA ALA A 117 1.19 6.72 -17.76
C ALA A 117 0.89 6.02 -19.10
N GLY A 118 1.27 4.74 -19.23
CA GLY A 118 1.11 3.96 -20.47
C GLY A 118 2.12 4.27 -21.58
N ALA A 119 3.18 5.02 -21.31
CA ALA A 119 4.35 5.14 -22.19
C ALA A 119 5.43 4.11 -21.82
N ILE A 120 6.24 3.72 -22.82
CA ILE A 120 7.33 2.74 -22.68
C ILE A 120 8.63 3.30 -23.28
N ILE A 121 9.73 3.26 -22.52
CA ILE A 121 11.08 3.50 -23.05
C ILE A 121 11.93 2.24 -22.87
N ASN A 122 12.64 1.82 -23.92
CA ASN A 122 13.61 0.74 -23.88
C ASN A 122 15.00 1.27 -24.23
N VAL A 123 15.98 1.10 -23.35
CA VAL A 123 17.38 1.47 -23.56
C VAL A 123 18.23 0.21 -23.52
N ALA A 124 18.91 -0.13 -24.61
CA ALA A 124 19.59 -1.42 -24.73
C ALA A 124 20.91 -1.52 -23.94
N ASP A 125 21.65 -0.41 -23.81
CA ASP A 125 22.88 -0.31 -23.00
C ASP A 125 22.60 0.57 -21.77
N ILE A 126 22.96 1.86 -21.81
CA ILE A 126 23.05 2.69 -20.60
C ILE A 126 22.09 3.88 -20.62
N LEU A 127 21.43 4.12 -19.49
CA LEU A 127 20.77 5.38 -19.16
C LEU A 127 21.68 6.26 -18.31
N TRP A 128 21.98 7.46 -18.82
CA TRP A 128 22.67 8.53 -18.09
C TRP A 128 21.69 9.61 -17.66
N VAL A 129 21.82 10.12 -16.44
CA VAL A 129 21.09 11.31 -15.95
C VAL A 129 22.08 12.24 -15.26
N GLY A 130 22.05 13.55 -15.51
CA GLY A 130 22.98 14.49 -14.86
C GLY A 130 24.42 14.40 -15.36
N GLY A 131 24.59 14.02 -16.63
CA GLY A 131 25.88 14.03 -17.32
C GLY A 131 26.76 12.78 -17.16
N ASN A 132 27.76 12.71 -18.04
CA ASN A 132 28.73 11.64 -18.16
C ASN A 132 30.11 12.28 -18.32
N GLY A 133 30.94 12.25 -17.25
CA GLY A 133 32.34 12.67 -17.30
C GLY A 133 32.64 14.14 -17.61
N SER A 134 31.64 15.04 -17.69
CA SER A 134 31.91 16.47 -17.91
C SER A 134 32.50 17.14 -16.66
N ALA A 135 33.35 18.13 -16.89
CA ALA A 135 33.91 19.02 -15.88
C ALA A 135 33.03 20.26 -15.61
N ALA A 136 32.08 20.59 -16.49
CA ALA A 136 31.08 21.63 -16.23
C ALA A 136 29.82 21.03 -15.57
N GLN A 137 28.98 21.89 -15.01
CA GLN A 137 27.70 21.47 -14.44
C GLN A 137 26.79 20.89 -15.53
N VAL A 138 26.14 19.77 -15.23
CA VAL A 138 25.15 19.11 -16.09
C VAL A 138 23.99 18.68 -15.21
N THR A 139 22.77 19.12 -15.51
CA THR A 139 21.58 18.79 -14.74
C THR A 139 20.70 17.83 -15.54
N GLY A 140 20.25 16.75 -14.90
CA GLY A 140 19.30 15.81 -15.50
C GLY A 140 18.12 15.55 -14.58
N ASP A 141 16.91 15.85 -15.04
CA ASP A 141 15.69 15.60 -14.28
C ASP A 141 14.80 14.60 -15.02
N LEU A 142 14.62 13.42 -14.43
CA LEU A 142 13.80 12.33 -14.97
C LEU A 142 12.60 12.08 -14.08
N THR A 143 11.39 12.13 -14.66
CA THR A 143 10.15 11.71 -13.99
C THR A 143 9.49 10.57 -14.75
N ILE A 144 9.17 9.49 -14.04
CA ILE A 144 8.45 8.32 -14.53
C ILE A 144 7.10 8.31 -13.80
N ASP A 145 6.02 8.62 -14.50
CA ASP A 145 4.68 8.70 -13.90
C ASP A 145 4.11 7.31 -13.58
N ALA A 146 3.10 7.27 -12.71
CA ALA A 146 2.43 6.02 -12.34
C ALA A 146 1.89 5.28 -13.58
N GLY A 147 2.24 4.01 -13.74
CA GLY A 147 1.91 3.21 -14.92
C GLY A 147 2.75 3.47 -16.18
N ALA A 148 3.82 4.27 -16.10
CA ALA A 148 4.87 4.35 -17.11
C ALA A 148 5.98 3.31 -16.86
N VAL A 149 6.68 2.88 -17.92
CA VAL A 149 7.76 1.89 -17.82
C VAL A 149 9.02 2.34 -18.57
N ILE A 150 10.17 2.30 -17.91
CA ILE A 150 11.49 2.37 -18.54
C ILE A 150 12.23 1.06 -18.30
N ASN A 151 12.79 0.47 -19.35
CA ASN A 151 13.66 -0.70 -19.30
C ASN A 151 15.08 -0.32 -19.75
N VAL A 152 16.10 -0.73 -18.99
CA VAL A 152 17.52 -0.48 -19.27
C VAL A 152 18.30 -1.79 -19.23
N GLY A 153 18.97 -2.14 -20.32
CA GLY A 153 19.66 -3.43 -20.50
C GLY A 153 21.00 -3.55 -19.77
N SER A 154 21.59 -2.43 -19.35
CA SER A 154 22.89 -2.36 -18.69
C SER A 154 22.86 -1.28 -17.60
N HIS A 155 23.89 -0.43 -17.50
CA HIS A 155 24.07 0.46 -16.35
C HIS A 155 23.05 1.62 -16.23
N LEU A 156 22.80 2.00 -14.98
CA LEU A 156 22.16 3.26 -14.59
C LEU A 156 23.26 4.16 -13.99
N TRP A 157 23.65 5.23 -14.69
CA TRP A 157 24.68 6.16 -14.22
C TRP A 157 24.10 7.56 -14.03
N PHE A 158 23.89 7.95 -12.78
CA PHE A 158 23.33 9.24 -12.42
C PHE A 158 24.41 10.12 -11.77
N SER A 159 24.59 11.35 -12.29
CA SER A 159 25.63 12.31 -11.90
C SER A 159 27.07 11.81 -12.02
N ALA A 160 27.38 11.17 -13.15
CA ALA A 160 28.72 10.72 -13.47
C ALA A 160 29.67 11.84 -13.97
N GLY A 161 29.23 13.09 -14.00
CA GLY A 161 30.11 14.26 -14.18
C GLY A 161 30.62 14.81 -12.85
N ALA A 162 31.75 15.52 -12.84
CA ALA A 162 32.35 16.05 -11.61
C ALA A 162 31.56 17.20 -10.96
N ALA A 163 30.66 17.82 -11.74
CA ALA A 163 29.64 18.75 -11.28
C ALA A 163 28.23 18.30 -11.75
N GLY A 164 28.03 16.99 -11.94
CA GLY A 164 26.74 16.43 -12.35
C GLY A 164 25.69 16.52 -11.25
N VAL A 165 24.46 16.88 -11.61
CA VAL A 165 23.29 16.89 -10.72
C VAL A 165 22.18 16.08 -11.38
N ALA A 166 21.59 15.12 -10.66
CA ALA A 166 20.55 14.26 -11.18
C ALA A 166 19.40 14.13 -10.18
N THR A 167 18.18 14.33 -10.66
CA THR A 167 16.94 14.02 -9.94
C THR A 167 16.19 12.95 -10.72
N VAL A 168 15.89 11.82 -10.08
CA VAL A 168 15.11 10.74 -10.71
C VAL A 168 13.91 10.40 -9.85
N ASN A 169 12.71 10.72 -10.30
CA ASN A 169 11.45 10.47 -9.60
C ASN A 169 10.72 9.29 -10.26
N ILE A 170 10.52 8.21 -9.51
CA ILE A 170 9.98 6.95 -10.00
C ILE A 170 8.63 6.71 -9.30
N ASN A 171 7.54 7.08 -9.98
CA ASN A 171 6.16 6.77 -9.57
C ASN A 171 5.62 5.57 -10.39
N GLY A 172 6.21 5.30 -11.56
CA GLY A 172 5.98 4.10 -12.37
C GLY A 172 7.05 3.02 -12.12
N THR A 173 7.58 2.42 -13.19
CA THR A 173 8.58 1.36 -13.08
C THR A 173 9.86 1.69 -13.86
N LEU A 174 11.01 1.57 -13.19
CA LEU A 174 12.34 1.54 -13.81
C LEU A 174 12.95 0.15 -13.62
N ASN A 175 13.13 -0.58 -14.72
CA ASN A 175 13.78 -1.89 -14.73
C ASN A 175 15.20 -1.77 -15.24
N GLN A 176 16.16 -2.27 -14.48
CA GLN A 176 17.52 -2.56 -14.92
C GLN A 176 17.67 -4.09 -15.04
N THR A 177 18.05 -4.60 -16.21
CA THR A 177 18.15 -6.04 -16.49
C THR A 177 19.58 -6.54 -16.69
N GLY A 178 20.58 -5.65 -16.53
CA GLY A 178 22.00 -5.95 -16.56
C GLY A 178 22.82 -4.83 -15.91
N GLY A 179 24.15 -4.89 -16.00
CA GLY A 179 25.02 -3.81 -15.53
C GLY A 179 24.97 -3.58 -14.01
N ILE A 180 24.97 -2.32 -13.60
CA ILE A 180 24.96 -1.90 -12.18
C ILE A 180 24.36 -0.50 -12.01
N LEU A 181 23.88 -0.18 -10.80
CA LEU A 181 23.56 1.18 -10.39
C LEU A 181 24.83 1.96 -10.00
N GLY A 182 24.90 3.24 -10.40
CA GLY A 182 25.89 4.18 -9.92
C GLY A 182 25.34 5.60 -9.75
N LEU A 183 25.40 6.12 -8.53
CA LEU A 183 24.99 7.47 -8.13
C LEU A 183 26.23 8.26 -7.68
N GLY A 184 26.55 9.35 -8.39
CA GLY A 184 27.73 10.19 -8.10
C GLY A 184 29.07 9.55 -8.48
N THR A 185 29.07 8.63 -9.47
CA THR A 185 30.23 7.82 -9.88
C THR A 185 30.21 7.52 -11.38
N ILE A 186 31.39 7.28 -11.96
CA ILE A 186 31.60 6.89 -13.36
C ILE A 186 31.73 5.37 -13.57
N ASP A 187 31.98 4.61 -12.50
CA ASP A 187 32.43 3.21 -12.54
C ASP A 187 31.93 2.34 -11.37
N ALA A 188 31.07 2.88 -10.51
CA ALA A 188 30.55 2.25 -9.28
C ALA A 188 31.65 1.87 -8.27
N VAL A 189 32.78 2.57 -8.33
CA VAL A 189 33.91 2.42 -7.40
C VAL A 189 34.41 3.78 -6.91
N ASN A 190 34.66 4.70 -7.83
CA ASN A 190 35.25 6.00 -7.57
C ASN A 190 34.20 7.12 -7.63
N PRO A 191 34.22 8.09 -6.69
CA PRO A 191 33.36 9.26 -6.77
C PRO A 191 33.74 10.14 -7.98
N SER A 192 32.74 10.56 -8.75
CA SER A 192 32.91 11.57 -9.80
C SER A 192 33.04 12.97 -9.21
N GLY A 193 32.33 13.24 -8.10
CA GLY A 193 32.09 14.57 -7.53
C GLY A 193 30.66 15.09 -7.76
N GLY A 194 29.90 14.45 -8.65
CA GLY A 194 28.48 14.73 -8.87
C GLY A 194 27.57 14.14 -7.80
N VAL A 195 26.33 14.65 -7.74
CA VAL A 195 25.31 14.29 -6.75
C VAL A 195 24.03 13.83 -7.45
N ALA A 196 23.55 12.64 -7.12
CA ALA A 196 22.28 12.11 -7.64
C ALA A 196 21.29 11.80 -6.51
N THR A 197 20.04 12.24 -6.67
CA THR A 197 18.92 11.89 -5.80
C THR A 197 17.93 11.05 -6.59
N VAL A 198 17.69 9.82 -6.15
CA VAL A 198 16.65 8.94 -6.70
C VAL A 198 15.54 8.83 -5.67
N ASN A 199 14.32 9.20 -6.06
CA ASN A 199 13.12 9.03 -5.26
C ASN A 199 12.27 7.91 -5.87
N VAL A 200 12.15 6.78 -5.18
CA VAL A 200 11.15 5.75 -5.48
C VAL A 200 9.90 6.12 -4.68
N ASN A 201 8.90 6.66 -5.37
CA ASN A 201 7.71 7.23 -4.75
C ASN A 201 6.63 6.17 -4.50
N ASP A 202 5.53 6.58 -3.88
CA ASP A 202 4.39 5.73 -3.59
C ASP A 202 3.88 5.00 -4.85
N GLY A 203 3.72 3.67 -4.76
CA GLY A 203 3.40 2.78 -5.89
C GLY A 203 4.54 2.57 -6.92
N GLY A 204 5.67 3.25 -6.78
CA GLY A 204 6.81 3.18 -7.69
C GLY A 204 7.72 1.98 -7.45
N ALA A 205 8.37 1.50 -8.52
CA ALA A 205 9.27 0.36 -8.46
C ALA A 205 10.61 0.63 -9.18
N LEU A 206 11.72 0.44 -8.47
CA LEU A 206 13.08 0.40 -9.02
C LEU A 206 13.61 -1.04 -8.93
N ASN A 207 13.58 -1.75 -10.05
CA ASN A 207 14.05 -3.14 -10.10
C ASN A 207 15.48 -3.15 -10.62
N LEU A 208 16.46 -3.38 -9.74
CA LEU A 208 17.87 -3.40 -10.07
C LEU A 208 18.33 -4.80 -10.46
N PHE A 209 19.32 -4.87 -11.35
CA PHE A 209 20.01 -6.14 -11.64
C PHE A 209 21.09 -6.44 -10.60
N ASN A 210 21.84 -5.41 -10.17
CA ASN A 210 22.98 -5.55 -9.27
C ASN A 210 23.37 -4.20 -8.65
N ILE A 211 24.02 -4.23 -7.49
CA ILE A 211 24.65 -3.08 -6.82
C ILE A 211 25.98 -3.54 -6.20
N HIS A 212 27.04 -2.72 -6.26
CA HIS A 212 28.30 -3.08 -5.61
C HIS A 212 28.22 -2.84 -4.09
N ALA A 213 29.17 -3.42 -3.34
CA ALA A 213 29.26 -3.28 -1.88
C ALA A 213 29.29 -1.81 -1.40
N SER A 214 28.97 -1.57 -0.12
CA SER A 214 28.69 -0.22 0.39
C SER A 214 29.77 0.82 0.11
N GLY A 215 29.30 2.03 -0.21
CA GLY A 215 30.11 3.21 -0.51
C GLY A 215 30.68 3.27 -1.94
N THR A 216 30.26 2.38 -2.84
CA THR A 216 30.83 2.34 -4.20
C THR A 216 29.81 2.65 -5.31
N SER A 217 28.63 2.00 -5.31
CA SER A 217 27.52 2.30 -6.22
C SER A 217 26.73 3.56 -5.80
N ILE A 218 26.77 3.96 -4.54
CA ILE A 218 26.21 5.24 -4.08
C ILE A 218 27.32 5.99 -3.36
N GLN A 219 27.66 7.18 -3.86
CA GLN A 219 28.80 7.99 -3.41
C GLN A 219 28.38 9.15 -2.50
N PRO A 220 29.31 9.72 -1.70
CA PRO A 220 29.05 10.86 -0.82
C PRO A 220 28.24 11.98 -1.47
N GLY A 221 27.15 12.38 -0.80
CA GLY A 221 26.22 13.42 -1.26
C GLY A 221 25.06 12.90 -2.12
N SER A 222 25.15 11.69 -2.69
CA SER A 222 24.03 11.05 -3.40
C SER A 222 23.13 10.25 -2.46
N LEU A 223 21.86 10.08 -2.84
CA LEU A 223 20.83 9.45 -2.01
C LEU A 223 19.86 8.60 -2.86
N LEU A 224 19.52 7.41 -2.36
CA LEU A 224 18.38 6.62 -2.82
C LEU A 224 17.29 6.64 -1.73
N ASN A 225 16.24 7.42 -1.96
CA ASN A 225 15.12 7.63 -1.05
C ASN A 225 13.90 6.83 -1.53
N ILE A 226 13.27 6.09 -0.62
CA ILE A 226 12.04 5.33 -0.87
C ILE A 226 10.91 6.00 -0.08
N ASN A 227 9.77 6.30 -0.70
CA ASN A 227 8.65 7.01 -0.06
C ASN A 227 7.36 6.19 -0.17
N GLY A 228 6.55 6.19 0.88
CA GLY A 228 5.26 5.49 0.92
C GLY A 228 5.43 4.00 0.64
N THR A 229 4.61 3.48 -0.28
CA THR A 229 4.65 2.08 -0.76
C THR A 229 5.67 1.80 -1.86
N GLY A 230 6.57 2.76 -2.15
CA GLY A 230 7.65 2.56 -3.12
C GLY A 230 8.59 1.42 -2.74
N GLN A 231 9.20 0.76 -3.73
CA GLN A 231 10.11 -0.37 -3.48
C GLN A 231 11.32 -0.42 -4.42
N VAL A 232 12.46 -0.86 -3.87
CA VAL A 232 13.65 -1.26 -4.64
C VAL A 232 13.79 -2.78 -4.54
N THR A 233 14.03 -3.47 -5.66
CA THR A 233 14.25 -4.93 -5.67
C THR A 233 15.59 -5.29 -6.30
N LEU A 234 16.23 -6.36 -5.80
CA LEU A 234 17.43 -6.97 -6.37
C LEU A 234 17.27 -8.51 -6.39
N PRO A 235 17.73 -9.23 -7.42
CA PRO A 235 17.77 -10.69 -7.41
C PRO A 235 18.85 -11.21 -6.44
N GLY A 236 18.54 -12.22 -5.63
CA GLY A 236 19.41 -12.81 -4.61
C GLY A 236 19.45 -12.05 -3.28
N ASP A 237 20.28 -12.53 -2.34
CA ASP A 237 20.47 -11.94 -1.02
C ASP A 237 21.54 -10.82 -1.03
N PHE A 238 21.05 -9.59 -0.92
CA PHE A 238 21.79 -8.33 -0.81
C PHE A 238 21.51 -7.64 0.54
N VAL A 239 20.91 -8.33 1.52
CA VAL A 239 20.46 -7.71 2.78
C VAL A 239 21.62 -7.03 3.52
N GLY A 240 22.79 -7.67 3.58
CA GLY A 240 23.99 -7.06 4.14
C GLY A 240 24.41 -5.79 3.40
N VAL A 241 24.50 -5.86 2.07
CA VAL A 241 24.91 -4.72 1.22
C VAL A 241 23.97 -3.53 1.37
N MET A 242 22.65 -3.75 1.35
CA MET A 242 21.67 -2.67 1.48
C MET A 242 21.63 -2.09 2.90
N ARG A 243 21.83 -2.91 3.95
CA ARG A 243 22.01 -2.42 5.32
C ARG A 243 23.29 -1.61 5.51
N ASP A 244 24.37 -1.99 4.84
CA ASP A 244 25.61 -1.21 4.86
C ASP A 244 25.46 0.14 4.13
N TYR A 245 24.65 0.23 3.06
CA TYR A 245 24.29 1.52 2.44
C TYR A 245 23.37 2.37 3.34
N SER A 246 22.38 1.76 3.98
CA SER A 246 21.51 2.43 4.98
C SER A 246 22.35 3.02 6.12
N THR A 247 23.22 2.21 6.73
CA THR A 247 24.10 2.60 7.84
C THR A 247 25.08 3.71 7.44
N ALA A 248 25.56 3.71 6.19
CA ALA A 248 26.44 4.76 5.67
C ALA A 248 25.69 6.05 5.25
N GLY A 249 24.36 6.09 5.40
CA GLY A 249 23.53 7.27 5.13
C GLY A 249 23.16 7.47 3.66
N TYR A 250 23.29 6.43 2.83
CA TYR A 250 23.01 6.48 1.38
C TYR A 250 21.58 6.09 1.02
N LEU A 251 20.84 5.50 1.95
CA LEU A 251 19.41 5.17 1.81
C LEU A 251 18.57 6.02 2.77
N ALA A 252 17.34 6.36 2.36
CA ALA A 252 16.34 6.98 3.22
C ALA A 252 14.96 6.37 2.98
N GLY A 253 14.14 6.32 4.03
CA GLY A 253 12.71 6.03 3.93
C GLY A 253 11.91 7.27 4.31
N ASN A 254 10.94 7.67 3.49
CA ASN A 254 10.12 8.87 3.69
C ASN A 254 10.96 10.15 3.95
N GLY A 255 12.17 10.23 3.38
CA GLY A 255 13.14 11.32 3.60
C GLY A 255 13.97 11.21 4.90
N ILE A 256 13.76 10.20 5.74
CA ILE A 256 14.55 9.92 6.94
C ILE A 256 15.71 8.99 6.58
N VAL A 257 16.94 9.46 6.74
CA VAL A 257 18.16 8.71 6.43
C VAL A 257 18.29 7.49 7.34
N GLY A 258 18.51 6.32 6.73
CA GLY A 258 18.63 5.03 7.42
C GLY A 258 17.31 4.30 7.71
N ASP A 259 16.17 4.96 7.56
CA ASP A 259 14.82 4.46 7.92
C ASP A 259 14.22 3.55 6.83
N VAL A 260 14.93 2.46 6.50
CA VAL A 260 14.55 1.52 5.44
C VAL A 260 14.52 0.07 5.93
N ASP A 261 13.43 -0.62 5.60
CA ASP A 261 13.29 -2.05 5.85
C ASP A 261 13.96 -2.83 4.71
N VAL A 262 14.81 -3.79 5.08
CA VAL A 262 15.59 -4.61 4.15
C VAL A 262 15.36 -6.08 4.46
N ILE A 263 14.64 -6.77 3.57
CA ILE A 263 14.26 -8.18 3.68
C ILE A 263 14.76 -8.98 2.47
N TYR A 264 15.08 -10.26 2.69
CA TYR A 264 15.30 -11.23 1.61
C TYR A 264 14.11 -12.18 1.55
N ASN A 265 13.38 -12.17 0.44
CA ASN A 265 12.28 -13.08 0.16
C ASN A 265 12.84 -14.33 -0.54
N THR A 266 12.97 -15.42 0.22
CA THR A 266 13.42 -16.73 -0.29
C THR A 266 12.47 -17.36 -1.31
N GLY A 267 11.20 -16.93 -1.34
CA GLY A 267 10.19 -17.43 -2.29
C GLY A 267 10.32 -16.83 -3.68
N THR A 268 10.73 -15.56 -3.79
CA THR A 268 11.01 -14.90 -5.08
C THR A 268 12.49 -14.86 -5.44
N ASP A 269 13.38 -15.27 -4.53
CA ASP A 269 14.83 -15.09 -4.60
C ASP A 269 15.21 -13.62 -4.86
N GLN A 270 14.66 -12.71 -4.04
CA GLN A 270 14.90 -11.27 -4.15
C GLN A 270 15.10 -10.61 -2.81
N THR A 271 16.03 -9.65 -2.76
CA THR A 271 16.08 -8.63 -1.72
C THR A 271 15.12 -7.51 -2.07
N ILE A 272 14.32 -7.11 -1.09
CA ILE A 272 13.35 -6.01 -1.20
C ILE A 272 13.75 -4.95 -0.18
N VAL A 273 13.79 -3.70 -0.62
CA VAL A 273 13.99 -2.53 0.24
C VAL A 273 12.80 -1.60 0.09
N THR A 274 12.14 -1.33 1.21
CA THR A 274 11.04 -0.36 1.31
C THR A 274 11.44 0.77 2.25
N ALA A 275 10.68 1.86 2.24
CA ALA A 275 10.68 2.73 3.42
C ALA A 275 10.31 1.87 4.64
N SER A 276 10.93 2.10 5.80
CA SER A 276 10.42 1.50 7.02
C SER A 276 9.00 1.99 7.23
N THR A 277 8.10 1.09 7.60
CA THR A 277 6.82 1.56 8.15
C THR A 277 7.18 2.39 9.38
N PRO A 278 6.64 3.62 9.53
CA PRO A 278 6.91 4.38 10.75
C PRO A 278 6.50 3.49 11.92
N PRO A 279 7.39 3.20 12.88
CA PRO A 279 6.97 2.45 14.05
C PRO A 279 5.78 3.18 14.64
N GLY A 280 4.66 2.46 14.79
CA GLY A 280 3.49 2.99 15.48
C GLY A 280 3.96 3.65 16.78
N PRO A 281 3.39 4.82 17.14
CA PRO A 281 4.01 5.75 18.08
C PRO A 281 4.52 5.00 19.31
N THR A 282 5.83 5.08 19.54
CA THR A 282 6.56 4.13 20.38
C THR A 282 5.80 3.85 21.68
N PRO A 283 5.37 2.60 21.92
CA PRO A 283 4.49 2.27 23.03
C PRO A 283 5.03 2.81 24.36
N THR A 284 4.40 3.89 24.81
CA THR A 284 4.59 4.41 26.14
C THR A 284 3.35 3.95 26.90
N PRO A 285 3.46 2.98 27.83
CA PRO A 285 2.32 2.45 28.56
C PRO A 285 1.48 3.60 29.13
N VAL A 286 0.34 3.87 28.49
CA VAL A 286 -0.46 5.04 28.83
C VAL A 286 -1.06 4.77 30.20
N ALA A 287 -0.95 5.75 31.11
CA ALA A 287 -1.44 5.62 32.48
C ALA A 287 -2.86 5.03 32.53
N VAL A 288 -3.13 4.20 33.56
CA VAL A 288 -4.43 3.55 33.76
C VAL A 288 -5.55 4.57 33.60
N VAL A 289 -6.44 4.30 32.65
CA VAL A 289 -7.48 5.23 32.21
C VAL A 289 -8.47 5.48 33.36
N ASP A 290 -8.80 6.73 33.65
CA ASP A 290 -9.88 7.01 34.62
C ASP A 290 -11.20 6.44 34.09
N ALA A 291 -11.82 5.54 34.84
CA ALA A 291 -13.08 4.91 34.48
C ALA A 291 -14.30 5.77 34.82
N ASN A 292 -14.16 6.88 35.53
CA ASN A 292 -15.29 7.65 36.09
C ASN A 292 -15.88 8.73 35.16
N THR A 293 -15.31 8.94 33.98
CA THR A 293 -15.84 9.86 32.97
C THR A 293 -15.64 9.34 31.54
N MET A 294 -16.45 9.83 30.60
CA MET A 294 -16.19 9.73 29.15
C MET A 294 -15.38 10.91 28.60
N ASP A 295 -15.14 11.96 29.40
CA ASP A 295 -14.49 13.19 28.94
C ASP A 295 -13.06 12.94 28.44
N SER A 296 -12.77 13.51 27.27
CA SER A 296 -11.44 13.45 26.63
C SER A 296 -10.91 12.03 26.35
N LYS A 297 -11.81 11.07 26.06
CA LYS A 297 -11.45 9.69 25.74
C LYS A 297 -11.67 9.29 24.29
N ILE A 298 -10.86 8.34 23.81
CA ILE A 298 -11.06 7.58 22.58
C ILE A 298 -11.61 6.20 22.95
N VAL A 299 -12.92 6.02 22.78
CA VAL A 299 -13.60 4.72 23.00
C VAL A 299 -14.09 4.18 21.66
N CYS A 300 -13.78 2.92 21.35
CA CYS A 300 -14.09 2.30 20.06
C CYS A 300 -15.16 1.20 20.17
N GLY A 301 -16.05 1.10 19.18
CA GLY A 301 -16.94 -0.07 19.06
C GLY A 301 -16.12 -1.35 18.83
N TYR A 302 -16.37 -2.40 19.60
CA TYR A 302 -15.60 -3.64 19.61
C TYR A 302 -16.52 -4.85 19.52
N GLN A 303 -16.41 -5.57 18.42
CA GLN A 303 -17.38 -6.60 18.03
C GLN A 303 -17.03 -8.01 18.49
N GLY A 304 -15.74 -8.31 18.67
CA GLY A 304 -15.25 -9.64 19.06
C GLY A 304 -15.90 -10.79 18.30
N TRP A 305 -16.20 -10.61 17.00
CA TRP A 305 -17.11 -11.48 16.23
C TRP A 305 -16.42 -12.46 15.28
N PHE A 306 -15.10 -12.36 15.12
CA PHE A 306 -14.33 -13.24 14.24
C PHE A 306 -14.15 -14.60 14.93
N MET A 307 -14.53 -15.68 14.25
CA MET A 307 -14.52 -17.03 14.83
C MET A 307 -13.84 -18.01 13.88
N ALA A 308 -13.32 -19.10 14.44
CA ALA A 308 -12.65 -20.18 13.73
C ALA A 308 -13.33 -21.54 14.01
N PRO A 309 -13.10 -22.55 13.14
CA PRO A 309 -13.67 -23.89 13.32
C PRO A 309 -13.30 -24.52 14.67
N GLY A 310 -14.33 -24.88 15.45
CA GLY A 310 -14.20 -25.52 16.77
C GLY A 310 -14.56 -24.61 17.95
N ASP A 311 -14.65 -23.29 17.75
CA ASP A 311 -14.98 -22.35 18.81
C ASP A 311 -16.35 -22.61 19.45
N GLY A 312 -16.42 -22.40 20.78
CA GLY A 312 -17.62 -22.66 21.59
C GLY A 312 -18.14 -24.11 21.55
N ASN A 313 -17.41 -25.06 20.97
CA ASN A 313 -17.91 -26.39 20.58
C ASN A 313 -19.14 -26.36 19.64
N ILE A 314 -19.29 -25.30 18.84
CA ILE A 314 -20.41 -25.14 17.91
C ILE A 314 -20.05 -25.79 16.56
N PRO A 315 -20.70 -26.88 16.13
CA PRO A 315 -20.26 -27.64 14.94
C PRO A 315 -20.30 -26.87 13.61
N ALA A 316 -21.04 -25.75 13.56
CA ALA A 316 -21.25 -24.94 12.37
C ALA A 316 -20.73 -23.49 12.50
N ILE A 317 -19.92 -23.16 13.52
CA ILE A 317 -19.40 -21.79 13.69
C ILE A 317 -18.49 -21.39 12.53
N GLY A 318 -17.61 -22.31 12.13
CA GLY A 318 -16.66 -22.15 11.03
C GLY A 318 -15.86 -20.85 11.10
N TRP A 319 -15.55 -20.30 9.93
CA TRP A 319 -14.85 -19.04 9.71
C TRP A 319 -15.83 -17.86 9.71
N ARG A 320 -16.58 -17.68 10.80
CA ARG A 320 -17.59 -16.60 10.90
C ARG A 320 -16.91 -15.23 10.80
N HIS A 321 -17.53 -14.31 10.05
CA HIS A 321 -17.04 -12.97 9.70
C HIS A 321 -15.74 -12.91 8.86
N TRP A 322 -14.91 -13.96 8.83
CA TRP A 322 -13.78 -14.06 7.89
C TRP A 322 -14.21 -14.37 6.45
N GLY A 323 -15.17 -15.29 6.29
CA GLY A 323 -15.71 -15.71 5.01
C GLY A 323 -17.07 -15.09 4.68
N LYS A 324 -17.48 -15.17 3.40
CA LYS A 324 -18.85 -14.86 2.93
C LYS A 324 -19.93 -15.77 3.55
N GLY A 325 -19.51 -16.77 4.32
CA GLY A 325 -20.31 -17.60 5.21
C GLY A 325 -19.37 -18.50 6.02
N SER A 326 -19.84 -19.06 7.14
CA SER A 326 -19.01 -19.85 8.07
C SER A 326 -18.21 -21.00 7.43
N ASN A 327 -18.73 -21.64 6.38
CA ASN A 327 -18.03 -22.74 5.69
C ASN A 327 -17.38 -22.31 4.36
N SER A 328 -17.25 -21.01 4.12
CA SER A 328 -16.88 -20.41 2.83
C SER A 328 -15.62 -19.55 2.97
N ILE A 329 -14.45 -20.19 2.89
CA ILE A 329 -13.15 -19.52 2.97
C ILE A 329 -12.23 -19.93 1.80
N GLY A 330 -11.29 -19.07 1.43
CA GLY A 330 -10.38 -19.26 0.29
C GLY A 330 -10.58 -18.23 -0.84
N PRO A 331 -9.89 -18.39 -1.99
CA PRO A 331 -9.89 -17.41 -3.08
C PRO A 331 -11.30 -16.99 -3.53
N GLY A 332 -11.57 -15.69 -3.51
CA GLY A 332 -12.89 -15.12 -3.84
C GLY A 332 -14.00 -15.31 -2.80
N MET A 333 -13.74 -16.04 -1.70
CA MET A 333 -14.72 -16.39 -0.68
C MET A 333 -14.58 -15.59 0.63
N PHE A 334 -13.51 -14.82 0.80
CA PHE A 334 -13.35 -13.91 1.95
C PHE A 334 -14.43 -12.82 2.00
N GLY A 335 -14.83 -12.46 3.22
CA GLY A 335 -15.73 -11.34 3.51
C GLY A 335 -15.02 -10.08 4.00
N VAL A 336 -13.69 -10.13 4.12
CA VAL A 336 -12.82 -9.02 4.56
C VAL A 336 -12.06 -8.42 3.37
N ASP A 337 -11.80 -7.11 3.39
CA ASP A 337 -11.09 -6.39 2.33
C ASP A 337 -9.55 -6.56 2.42
N MET A 338 -9.03 -6.80 3.62
CA MET A 338 -7.59 -6.92 3.91
C MET A 338 -7.32 -8.20 4.70
N TRP A 339 -6.14 -8.79 4.46
CA TRP A 339 -5.62 -9.87 5.31
C TRP A 339 -5.01 -9.27 6.58
N PRO A 340 -5.31 -9.79 7.78
CA PRO A 340 -4.72 -9.27 9.02
C PRO A 340 -3.24 -9.62 9.10
N ASP A 341 -2.42 -8.71 9.60
CA ASP A 341 -1.13 -9.09 10.17
C ASP A 341 -1.41 -9.95 11.42
N VAL A 342 -0.69 -11.06 11.55
CA VAL A 342 -0.83 -12.01 12.65
C VAL A 342 0.48 -12.26 13.40
N SER A 343 1.54 -11.51 13.09
CA SER A 343 2.89 -11.69 13.63
C SER A 343 3.01 -11.49 15.15
N GLU A 344 2.08 -10.73 15.75
CA GLU A 344 2.06 -10.41 17.19
C GLU A 344 1.22 -11.35 18.07
N TYR A 345 0.47 -12.30 17.48
CA TYR A 345 -0.33 -13.27 18.23
C TYR A 345 0.47 -14.54 18.55
N ALA A 346 0.08 -15.22 19.64
CA ALA A 346 0.61 -16.53 19.98
C ALA A 346 0.15 -17.61 18.97
N GLU A 347 1.01 -18.58 18.66
CA GLU A 347 0.74 -19.61 17.64
C GLU A 347 -0.48 -20.48 18.01
N GLU A 348 -0.72 -20.72 19.30
CA GLU A 348 -1.89 -21.45 19.82
C GLU A 348 -3.24 -20.75 19.61
N ASP A 349 -3.24 -19.44 19.36
CA ASP A 349 -4.43 -18.62 19.09
C ASP A 349 -4.72 -18.47 17.60
N LEU A 350 -3.78 -18.89 16.74
CA LEU A 350 -3.87 -18.83 15.30
C LEU A 350 -4.35 -20.15 14.70
N PHE A 351 -5.24 -20.06 13.71
CA PHE A 351 -5.82 -21.20 13.01
C PHE A 351 -5.36 -21.20 11.55
N PRO A 352 -4.78 -22.30 11.03
CA PRO A 352 -4.39 -22.40 9.63
C PRO A 352 -5.62 -22.42 8.73
N VAL A 353 -5.62 -21.60 7.69
CA VAL A 353 -6.72 -21.50 6.73
C VAL A 353 -6.51 -22.49 5.57
N PRO A 354 -7.42 -23.46 5.35
CA PRO A 354 -7.25 -24.47 4.31
C PRO A 354 -7.11 -23.86 2.90
N GLY A 355 -6.03 -24.22 2.20
CA GLY A 355 -5.81 -23.83 0.81
C GLY A 355 -5.39 -22.37 0.61
N VAL A 356 -4.88 -21.71 1.65
CA VAL A 356 -4.37 -20.33 1.58
C VAL A 356 -2.86 -20.30 1.83
N THR A 357 -2.14 -19.67 0.91
CA THR A 357 -0.69 -19.44 0.97
C THR A 357 -0.44 -17.95 0.78
N LEU A 358 0.40 -17.35 1.63
CA LEU A 358 0.78 -15.94 1.55
C LEU A 358 1.90 -15.72 0.50
N LEU A 359 2.25 -14.45 0.22
CA LEU A 359 3.23 -14.08 -0.81
C LEU A 359 4.66 -14.56 -0.51
N ASP A 360 4.98 -14.79 0.76
CA ASP A 360 6.24 -15.40 1.25
C ASP A 360 6.22 -16.94 1.20
N SER A 361 5.18 -17.55 0.61
CA SER A 361 4.90 -18.98 0.60
C SER A 361 4.54 -19.62 1.95
N SER A 362 4.32 -18.82 3.01
CA SER A 362 3.85 -19.35 4.31
C SER A 362 2.35 -19.73 4.26
N PRO A 363 1.88 -20.66 5.12
CA PRO A 363 0.45 -20.95 5.24
C PRO A 363 -0.29 -19.76 5.85
N GLY A 364 -1.38 -19.33 5.23
CA GLY A 364 -2.24 -18.27 5.79
C GLY A 364 -2.88 -18.72 7.09
N LYS A 365 -2.79 -17.89 8.14
CA LYS A 365 -3.45 -18.11 9.44
C LYS A 365 -4.36 -16.94 9.80
N LEU A 366 -5.42 -17.21 10.56
CA LEU A 366 -6.34 -16.20 11.09
C LEU A 366 -6.58 -16.46 12.58
N PHE A 367 -6.85 -15.40 13.34
CA PHE A 367 -7.20 -15.50 14.76
C PHE A 367 -8.69 -15.80 14.97
N SER A 368 -9.05 -16.10 16.22
CA SER A 368 -10.45 -16.06 16.69
C SER A 368 -10.59 -15.17 17.92
N SER A 369 -11.61 -14.30 17.94
CA SER A 369 -11.98 -13.50 19.11
C SER A 369 -12.46 -14.35 20.30
N PHE A 370 -12.74 -15.64 20.12
CA PHE A 370 -13.04 -16.58 21.21
C PHE A 370 -11.78 -16.96 22.03
N ARG A 371 -10.58 -16.61 21.55
CA ARG A 371 -9.31 -16.85 22.24
C ARG A 371 -8.96 -15.71 23.21
N PRO A 372 -8.47 -15.99 24.43
CA PRO A 372 -8.07 -14.96 25.38
C PRO A 372 -6.91 -14.12 24.86
N GLY A 373 -5.83 -14.74 24.36
CA GLY A 373 -4.62 -14.01 23.94
C GLY A 373 -4.84 -13.09 22.73
N VAL A 374 -5.87 -13.34 21.92
CA VAL A 374 -6.30 -12.45 20.85
C VAL A 374 -6.90 -11.16 21.39
N VAL A 375 -7.77 -11.26 22.40
CA VAL A 375 -8.37 -10.09 23.04
C VAL A 375 -7.32 -9.34 23.86
N ASP A 376 -6.43 -10.06 24.53
CA ASP A 376 -5.27 -9.51 25.26
C ASP A 376 -4.38 -8.67 24.33
N VAL A 377 -3.96 -9.21 23.17
CA VAL A 377 -3.21 -8.46 22.13
C VAL A 377 -3.95 -7.20 21.68
N HIS A 378 -5.27 -7.26 21.48
CA HIS A 378 -6.05 -6.07 21.10
C HIS A 378 -6.04 -4.99 22.21
N PHE A 379 -6.11 -5.39 23.48
CA PHE A 379 -6.05 -4.47 24.61
C PHE A 379 -4.64 -3.95 24.89
N ARG A 380 -3.61 -4.76 24.62
CA ARG A 380 -2.21 -4.32 24.57
C ARG A 380 -2.07 -3.20 23.54
N TRP A 381 -2.50 -3.41 22.29
CA TRP A 381 -2.48 -2.35 21.27
C TRP A 381 -3.23 -1.08 21.71
N MET A 382 -4.36 -1.19 22.42
CA MET A 382 -5.05 -0.03 22.96
C MET A 382 -4.22 0.72 24.01
N GLU A 383 -3.54 0.01 24.92
CA GLU A 383 -2.61 0.62 25.89
C GLU A 383 -1.41 1.27 25.21
N GLU A 384 -0.83 0.58 24.23
CA GLU A 384 0.37 0.99 23.51
C GLU A 384 0.14 2.22 22.63
N TYR A 385 -1.02 2.29 21.95
CA TYR A 385 -1.36 3.37 21.00
C TYR A 385 -2.33 4.42 21.56
N GLY A 386 -2.64 4.39 22.85
CA GLY A 386 -3.43 5.44 23.52
C GLY A 386 -4.91 5.45 23.17
N ILE A 387 -5.50 4.28 22.93
CA ILE A 387 -6.96 4.09 22.90
C ILE A 387 -7.42 3.82 24.34
N ASP A 388 -8.41 4.57 24.82
CA ASP A 388 -8.82 4.49 26.22
C ASP A 388 -9.58 3.20 26.56
N GLY A 389 -10.35 2.67 25.61
CA GLY A 389 -11.17 1.49 25.83
C GLY A 389 -12.21 1.23 24.74
N VAL A 390 -13.20 0.40 25.07
CA VAL A 390 -14.17 -0.10 24.09
C VAL A 390 -15.63 -0.10 24.54
N PHE A 391 -16.52 0.04 23.55
CA PHE A 391 -17.91 -0.38 23.63
C PHE A 391 -18.01 -1.83 23.12
N LEU A 392 -18.19 -2.79 24.02
CA LEU A 392 -18.32 -4.21 23.67
C LEU A 392 -19.73 -4.49 23.12
N GLN A 393 -19.81 -4.79 21.83
CA GLN A 393 -21.06 -4.98 21.12
C GLN A 393 -21.71 -6.34 21.44
N ARG A 394 -22.91 -6.28 22.01
CA ARG A 394 -23.80 -7.42 22.29
C ARG A 394 -24.93 -7.44 21.27
N PHE A 395 -24.79 -8.33 20.30
CA PHE A 395 -25.79 -8.56 19.25
C PHE A 395 -27.04 -9.23 19.86
N ILE A 396 -28.14 -8.48 19.99
CA ILE A 396 -29.35 -8.99 20.66
C ILE A 396 -29.99 -10.19 19.92
N GLY A 397 -29.76 -10.32 18.61
CA GLY A 397 -30.16 -11.51 17.87
C GLY A 397 -29.37 -12.77 18.25
N GLU A 398 -28.11 -12.63 18.69
CA GLU A 398 -27.22 -13.76 18.96
C GLU A 398 -27.25 -14.21 20.43
N VAL A 399 -27.37 -13.29 21.40
CA VAL A 399 -27.46 -13.63 22.84
C VAL A 399 -28.73 -14.43 23.21
N GLN A 400 -29.61 -14.68 22.24
CA GLN A 400 -30.83 -15.48 22.37
C GLN A 400 -30.64 -16.93 21.90
N ASP A 401 -29.58 -17.20 21.13
CA ASP A 401 -29.17 -18.57 20.81
C ASP A 401 -28.22 -19.06 21.92
N PRO A 402 -28.49 -20.20 22.58
CA PRO A 402 -27.69 -20.66 23.73
C PRO A 402 -26.20 -20.88 23.41
N ALA A 403 -25.87 -21.18 22.15
CA ALA A 403 -24.50 -21.44 21.74
C ALA A 403 -23.74 -20.12 21.49
N PHE A 404 -24.37 -19.17 20.79
CA PHE A 404 -23.80 -17.82 20.63
C PHE A 404 -23.76 -17.03 21.93
N PHE A 405 -24.75 -17.18 22.82
CA PHE A 405 -24.74 -16.60 24.16
C PHE A 405 -23.46 -16.97 24.93
N ASN A 406 -23.07 -18.25 24.91
CA ASN A 406 -21.83 -18.71 25.54
C ASN A 406 -20.59 -18.09 24.89
N ILE A 407 -20.53 -17.95 23.56
CA ILE A 407 -19.44 -17.25 22.87
C ILE A 407 -19.37 -15.78 23.29
N ARG A 408 -20.49 -15.05 23.28
CA ARG A 408 -20.52 -13.62 23.63
C ARG A 408 -20.23 -13.36 25.11
N ASN A 409 -20.58 -14.29 25.99
CA ASN A 409 -20.16 -14.25 27.39
C ASN A 409 -18.66 -14.54 27.53
N ARG A 410 -18.10 -15.49 26.78
CA ARG A 410 -16.65 -15.77 26.81
C ARG A 410 -15.81 -14.60 26.30
N VAL A 411 -16.27 -13.93 25.23
CA VAL A 411 -15.64 -12.69 24.74
C VAL A 411 -15.75 -11.57 25.78
N LEU A 412 -16.88 -11.44 26.49
CA LEU A 412 -17.01 -10.51 27.61
C LEU A 412 -16.01 -10.79 28.73
N GLU A 413 -15.85 -12.05 29.17
CA GLU A 413 -14.85 -12.44 30.17
C GLU A 413 -13.46 -11.97 29.73
N HIS A 414 -13.06 -12.24 28.49
CA HIS A 414 -11.76 -11.84 27.94
C HIS A 414 -11.59 -10.32 27.85
N VAL A 415 -12.64 -9.58 27.50
CA VAL A 415 -12.63 -8.11 27.51
C VAL A 415 -12.45 -7.56 28.93
N ARG A 416 -13.11 -8.14 29.93
CA ARG A 416 -12.96 -7.73 31.34
C ARG A 416 -11.54 -7.98 31.84
N ASP A 417 -11.04 -9.20 31.63
CA ASP A 417 -9.69 -9.61 32.06
C ASP A 417 -8.63 -8.68 31.43
N SER A 418 -8.73 -8.45 30.11
CA SER A 418 -7.76 -7.64 29.36
C SER A 418 -7.86 -6.15 29.68
N ALA A 419 -9.07 -5.61 29.89
CA ALA A 419 -9.26 -4.22 30.34
C ALA A 419 -8.61 -3.99 31.72
N ASN A 420 -8.73 -4.96 32.63
CA ASN A 420 -8.11 -4.93 33.95
C ASN A 420 -6.57 -5.06 33.86
N ALA A 421 -6.05 -5.93 32.98
CA ALA A 421 -4.61 -6.09 32.77
C ALA A 421 -3.94 -4.84 32.18
N HIS A 422 -4.54 -4.25 31.14
CA HIS A 422 -3.97 -3.14 30.35
C HIS A 422 -4.42 -1.75 30.81
N GLY A 423 -5.21 -1.66 31.89
CA GLY A 423 -5.73 -0.40 32.41
C GLY A 423 -6.65 0.37 31.46
N ARG A 424 -7.26 -0.29 30.47
CA ARG A 424 -8.27 0.28 29.55
C ARG A 424 -9.66 0.23 30.16
N VAL A 425 -10.64 0.95 29.62
CA VAL A 425 -12.05 0.87 30.05
C VAL A 425 -12.89 -0.01 29.12
N PHE A 426 -14.04 -0.48 29.58
CA PHE A 426 -15.06 -1.04 28.70
C PHE A 426 -16.48 -0.67 29.14
N ALA A 427 -17.42 -0.60 28.20
CA ALA A 427 -18.86 -0.52 28.45
C ALA A 427 -19.58 -1.52 27.54
N LEU A 428 -20.86 -1.81 27.81
CA LEU A 428 -21.67 -2.55 26.85
C LEU A 428 -22.29 -1.63 25.79
N GLU A 429 -22.25 -2.08 24.54
CA GLU A 429 -23.10 -1.60 23.46
C GLU A 429 -24.12 -2.69 23.12
N TYR A 430 -25.39 -2.34 23.03
CA TYR A 430 -26.45 -3.23 22.58
C TYR A 430 -26.85 -2.95 21.13
N ASP A 431 -26.57 -3.88 20.24
CA ASP A 431 -26.94 -3.79 18.83
C ASP A 431 -28.32 -4.40 18.56
N THR A 432 -29.22 -3.54 18.09
CA THR A 432 -30.62 -3.87 17.73
C THR A 432 -30.80 -4.32 16.26
N SER A 433 -29.71 -4.55 15.52
CA SER A 433 -29.72 -5.08 14.15
C SER A 433 -30.51 -6.39 14.03
N GLY A 434 -31.36 -6.48 13.01
CA GLY A 434 -32.19 -7.66 12.76
C GLY A 434 -33.29 -7.92 13.80
N MET A 435 -33.45 -7.07 14.82
CA MET A 435 -34.44 -7.25 15.87
C MET A 435 -35.82 -6.72 15.47
N SER A 436 -36.84 -7.57 15.62
CA SER A 436 -38.25 -7.18 15.57
C SER A 436 -38.65 -6.40 16.82
N ASP A 437 -39.39 -5.30 16.65
CA ASP A 437 -39.84 -4.42 17.75
C ASP A 437 -40.51 -5.19 18.92
N SER A 438 -41.38 -6.16 18.59
CA SER A 438 -42.27 -6.87 19.53
C SER A 438 -41.58 -7.66 20.65
N ASN A 439 -40.28 -7.93 20.55
CA ASN A 439 -39.50 -8.61 21.60
C ASN A 439 -38.18 -7.89 21.94
N MET A 440 -37.91 -6.73 21.33
CA MET A 440 -36.64 -6.03 21.49
C MET A 440 -36.40 -5.57 22.93
N LEU A 441 -37.39 -4.90 23.54
CA LEU A 441 -37.33 -4.45 24.94
C LEU A 441 -37.02 -5.62 25.88
N GLN A 442 -37.84 -6.68 25.85
CA GLN A 442 -37.68 -7.81 26.77
C GLN A 442 -36.25 -8.38 26.70
N LYS A 443 -35.76 -8.68 25.50
CA LYS A 443 -34.45 -9.31 25.28
C LYS A 443 -33.29 -8.45 25.74
N LEU A 444 -33.35 -7.13 25.50
CA LEU A 444 -32.40 -6.16 26.04
C LEU A 444 -32.39 -6.20 27.58
N THR A 445 -33.57 -6.12 28.20
CA THR A 445 -33.65 -6.09 29.67
C THR A 445 -33.26 -7.42 30.31
N ASP A 446 -33.52 -8.55 29.66
CA ASP A 446 -33.21 -9.88 30.22
C ASP A 446 -31.70 -10.19 30.15
N ASP A 447 -31.00 -9.81 29.06
CA ASP A 447 -29.53 -9.91 28.99
C ASP A 447 -28.85 -8.92 29.97
N TRP A 448 -29.34 -7.67 30.06
CA TRP A 448 -28.78 -6.69 31.01
C TRP A 448 -28.91 -7.14 32.47
N LYS A 449 -30.10 -7.59 32.88
CA LYS A 449 -30.32 -8.16 34.23
C LYS A 449 -29.39 -9.33 34.49
N TYR A 450 -29.28 -10.26 33.53
CA TYR A 450 -28.37 -11.40 33.63
C TYR A 450 -26.92 -10.97 33.83
N LEU A 451 -26.43 -9.95 33.11
CA LEU A 451 -25.05 -9.47 33.24
C LEU A 451 -24.80 -8.69 34.53
N VAL A 452 -25.77 -7.91 35.01
CA VAL A 452 -25.71 -7.26 36.32
C VAL A 452 -25.71 -8.32 37.44
N ASP A 453 -26.67 -9.24 37.45
CA ASP A 453 -26.85 -10.22 38.53
C ASP A 453 -25.78 -11.32 38.55
N THR A 454 -25.28 -11.75 37.39
CA THR A 454 -24.38 -12.92 37.27
C THR A 454 -22.91 -12.54 37.17
N TYR A 455 -22.59 -11.43 36.48
CA TYR A 455 -21.22 -10.98 36.27
C TYR A 455 -20.81 -9.80 37.15
N ASP A 456 -21.76 -9.20 37.87
CA ASP A 456 -21.56 -7.96 38.64
C ASP A 456 -20.93 -6.85 37.76
N ILE A 457 -21.35 -6.79 36.50
CA ILE A 457 -20.57 -6.18 35.41
C ILE A 457 -20.30 -4.69 35.63
N THR A 458 -21.23 -3.97 36.25
CA THR A 458 -21.09 -2.54 36.53
C THR A 458 -20.09 -2.26 37.65
N ASN A 459 -19.95 -3.16 38.63
CA ASN A 459 -18.97 -3.02 39.71
C ASN A 459 -17.55 -3.49 39.31
N ASP A 460 -17.33 -3.85 38.04
CA ASP A 460 -15.98 -4.12 37.52
C ASP A 460 -15.12 -2.83 37.60
N PRO A 461 -13.88 -2.87 38.13
CA PRO A 461 -13.02 -1.69 38.25
C PRO A 461 -12.73 -0.95 36.94
N ARG A 462 -12.99 -1.59 35.79
CA ARG A 462 -12.78 -1.05 34.44
C ARG A 462 -14.06 -0.82 33.66
N TYR A 463 -15.23 -1.07 34.25
CA TYR A 463 -16.49 -0.64 33.62
C TYR A 463 -16.50 0.89 33.51
N LEU A 464 -16.92 1.43 32.38
CA LEU A 464 -16.93 2.86 32.13
C LEU A 464 -18.14 3.51 32.79
N TYR A 465 -17.89 4.61 33.49
CA TYR A 465 -18.86 5.47 34.13
C TYR A 465 -18.76 6.90 33.56
N HIS A 466 -19.84 7.67 33.69
CA HIS A 466 -19.83 9.12 33.52
C HIS A 466 -20.91 9.74 34.41
N ASP A 467 -20.62 10.89 35.04
CA ASP A 467 -21.45 11.50 36.09
C ASP A 467 -21.85 10.52 37.22
N GLY A 468 -20.97 9.58 37.57
CA GLY A 468 -21.22 8.57 38.60
C GLY A 468 -22.23 7.47 38.21
N LYS A 469 -22.54 7.33 36.91
CA LYS A 469 -23.47 6.33 36.37
C LYS A 469 -22.75 5.36 35.43
N PRO A 470 -23.07 4.05 35.44
CA PRO A 470 -22.51 3.12 34.46
C PRO A 470 -22.94 3.51 33.04
N VAL A 471 -22.03 3.44 32.08
CA VAL A 471 -22.33 3.74 30.67
C VAL A 471 -22.90 2.52 29.96
N VAL A 472 -23.98 2.71 29.20
CA VAL A 472 -24.53 1.73 28.27
C VAL A 472 -24.81 2.42 26.94
N GLU A 473 -24.30 1.88 25.84
CA GLU A 473 -24.68 2.30 24.49
C GLU A 473 -25.83 1.45 23.96
N ILE A 474 -26.82 2.07 23.31
CA ILE A 474 -27.86 1.39 22.55
C ILE A 474 -27.72 1.79 21.07
N TRP A 475 -27.30 0.86 20.23
CA TRP A 475 -27.09 1.08 18.80
C TRP A 475 -28.28 0.62 17.96
N GLY A 476 -28.62 1.43 16.96
CA GLY A 476 -29.53 1.03 15.88
C GLY A 476 -30.98 1.47 16.01
N LEU A 477 -31.36 2.15 17.10
CA LEU A 477 -32.70 2.71 17.27
C LEU A 477 -32.97 3.84 16.26
N GLY A 478 -34.11 3.77 15.58
CA GLY A 478 -34.58 4.83 14.67
C GLY A 478 -33.97 4.81 13.28
N PHE A 479 -33.14 3.82 12.94
CA PHE A 479 -32.76 3.55 11.55
C PHE A 479 -33.96 3.05 10.75
N ASN A 480 -34.12 3.59 9.55
CA ASN A 480 -35.28 3.30 8.72
C ASN A 480 -35.40 1.83 8.31
N GLY A 481 -36.63 1.37 8.08
CA GLY A 481 -36.90 0.04 7.54
C GLY A 481 -36.68 -1.12 8.52
N ARG A 482 -36.26 -0.85 9.76
CA ARG A 482 -36.19 -1.84 10.84
C ARG A 482 -37.54 -2.15 11.48
N GLY A 483 -38.52 -1.26 11.31
CA GLY A 483 -39.87 -1.42 11.88
C GLY A 483 -39.93 -1.23 13.40
N HIS A 484 -38.92 -0.57 13.99
CA HIS A 484 -38.91 -0.19 15.40
C HIS A 484 -39.91 0.93 15.67
N THR A 485 -40.48 0.97 16.86
CA THR A 485 -41.44 2.01 17.26
C THR A 485 -40.86 2.96 18.30
N THR A 486 -41.33 4.21 18.26
CA THR A 486 -40.99 5.23 19.26
C THR A 486 -41.43 4.84 20.67
N ALA A 487 -42.51 4.07 20.80
CA ALA A 487 -42.99 3.52 22.07
C ALA A 487 -41.99 2.50 22.67
N THR A 488 -41.53 1.54 21.87
CA THR A 488 -40.52 0.55 22.31
C THR A 488 -39.18 1.21 22.61
N ALA A 489 -38.74 2.16 21.78
CA ALA A 489 -37.52 2.93 22.04
C ALA A 489 -37.59 3.75 23.34
N ALA A 490 -38.73 4.40 23.61
CA ALA A 490 -38.95 5.12 24.86
C ALA A 490 -38.92 4.18 26.07
N ALA A 491 -39.54 3.00 25.98
CA ALA A 491 -39.55 2.00 27.06
C ALA A 491 -38.15 1.42 27.34
N ILE A 492 -37.30 1.26 26.32
CA ILE A 492 -35.90 0.85 26.48
C ILE A 492 -35.11 1.94 27.24
N ILE A 493 -35.23 3.20 26.80
CA ILE A 493 -34.58 4.35 27.45
C ILE A 493 -35.05 4.50 28.90
N ASP A 494 -36.35 4.35 29.15
CA ASP A 494 -36.94 4.42 30.49
C ASP A 494 -36.42 3.31 31.41
N PHE A 495 -36.35 2.07 30.95
CA PHE A 495 -35.77 0.97 31.73
C PHE A 495 -34.32 1.27 32.14
N PHE A 496 -33.42 1.55 31.18
CA PHE A 496 -32.00 1.75 31.50
C PHE A 496 -31.74 3.04 32.31
N ARG A 497 -32.60 4.05 32.25
CA ARG A 497 -32.46 5.28 33.08
C ARG A 497 -33.14 5.17 34.44
N ASN A 498 -34.32 4.56 34.52
CA ASN A 498 -35.27 4.75 35.63
C ASN A 498 -35.75 3.46 36.31
N ASP A 499 -35.38 2.26 35.83
CA ASP A 499 -35.68 1.01 36.57
C ASP A 499 -35.03 1.07 37.98
N PRO A 500 -35.76 0.74 39.06
CA PRO A 500 -35.29 0.95 40.43
C PRO A 500 -34.15 0.01 40.85
N THR A 501 -33.84 -1.03 40.07
CA THR A 501 -32.78 -2.01 40.37
C THR A 501 -31.70 -2.01 39.29
N TYR A 502 -32.09 -1.93 38.02
CA TYR A 502 -31.19 -2.09 36.87
C TYR A 502 -30.99 -0.79 36.06
N GLY A 503 -31.68 0.29 36.44
CA GLY A 503 -31.59 1.60 35.82
C GLY A 503 -30.43 2.43 36.38
N GLY A 504 -30.56 3.77 36.32
CA GLY A 504 -29.53 4.69 36.78
C GLY A 504 -28.34 4.87 35.83
N ASN A 505 -28.39 4.30 34.62
CA ASN A 505 -27.28 4.32 33.66
C ASN A 505 -27.14 5.66 32.91
N PHE A 506 -25.94 5.96 32.45
CA PHE A 506 -25.68 6.97 31.43
C PHE A 506 -25.84 6.34 30.05
N LEU A 507 -26.71 6.90 29.20
CA LEU A 507 -27.03 6.31 27.91
C LEU A 507 -26.34 7.03 26.75
N VAL A 508 -25.63 6.26 25.93
CA VAL A 508 -25.12 6.64 24.61
C VAL A 508 -26.06 6.06 23.54
N GLY A 509 -26.31 6.79 22.46
CA GLY A 509 -27.22 6.38 21.39
C GLY A 509 -26.54 6.29 20.03
N GLY A 510 -26.38 5.08 19.51
CA GLY A 510 -25.92 4.84 18.14
C GLY A 510 -27.06 5.06 17.14
N VAL A 511 -27.28 6.32 16.75
CA VAL A 511 -28.44 6.79 15.97
C VAL A 511 -28.10 7.13 14.50
N PRO A 512 -29.09 7.21 13.59
CA PRO A 512 -28.86 7.49 12.16
C PRO A 512 -28.15 8.83 11.90
N SER A 513 -27.32 8.92 10.86
CA SER A 513 -26.52 10.12 10.54
C SER A 513 -27.36 11.38 10.24
N ARG A 514 -28.65 11.20 9.90
CA ARG A 514 -29.63 12.29 9.67
C ARG A 514 -30.78 12.30 10.67
N TRP A 515 -30.57 11.76 11.88
CA TRP A 515 -31.51 11.80 13.02
C TRP A 515 -32.11 13.19 13.27
N ARG A 516 -31.32 14.26 13.14
CA ARG A 516 -31.75 15.65 13.41
C ARG A 516 -32.80 16.17 12.42
N THR A 517 -32.81 15.65 11.19
CA THR A 517 -33.72 16.07 10.11
C THR A 517 -34.79 15.03 9.77
N LEU A 518 -34.75 13.83 10.37
CA LEU A 518 -35.67 12.71 10.09
C LEU A 518 -35.73 12.35 8.60
N THR A 519 -34.56 12.28 7.97
CA THR A 519 -34.39 12.02 6.53
C THR A 519 -33.37 10.91 6.27
N ALA A 520 -33.24 10.49 5.01
CA ALA A 520 -32.26 9.52 4.55
C ALA A 520 -32.29 8.19 5.35
N ASP A 521 -31.33 7.96 6.24
CA ASP A 521 -31.16 6.75 7.06
C ASP A 521 -32.02 6.75 8.34
N SER A 522 -32.58 7.90 8.73
CA SER A 522 -33.51 8.00 9.86
C SER A 522 -34.93 7.61 9.47
N GLU A 523 -35.65 7.00 10.41
CA GLU A 523 -37.11 6.99 10.43
C GLU A 523 -37.68 8.41 10.36
N SER A 524 -38.87 8.53 9.76
CA SER A 524 -39.49 9.81 9.40
C SER A 524 -40.65 10.24 10.32
N ASP A 525 -41.09 9.36 11.24
CA ASP A 525 -42.07 9.71 12.28
C ASP A 525 -41.50 10.81 13.20
N PRO A 526 -42.17 11.99 13.32
CA PRO A 526 -41.76 13.07 14.22
C PRO A 526 -41.50 12.66 15.68
N GLY A 527 -42.11 11.58 16.16
CA GLY A 527 -41.87 11.04 17.51
C GLY A 527 -40.41 10.66 17.77
N TRP A 528 -39.66 10.23 16.75
CA TRP A 528 -38.23 9.90 16.89
C TRP A 528 -37.38 11.11 17.30
N ALA A 529 -37.77 12.32 16.92
CA ALA A 529 -37.06 13.54 17.34
C ALA A 529 -37.18 13.81 18.85
N THR A 530 -38.10 13.15 19.57
CA THR A 530 -38.16 13.14 21.05
C THR A 530 -37.29 12.03 21.64
N ILE A 531 -37.10 10.91 20.93
CA ILE A 531 -36.22 9.80 21.36
C ILE A 531 -34.73 10.20 21.29
N TYR A 532 -34.36 11.01 20.30
CA TYR A 532 -32.97 11.45 20.09
C TYR A 532 -32.51 12.65 20.95
N ARG A 533 -33.32 13.13 21.92
CA ARG A 533 -33.06 14.34 22.71
C ARG A 533 -33.23 14.11 24.20
#